data_AF-A0A6N6Z640-F1
#
_entry.id   AF-A0A6N6Z640-F1
#
_cell.length_a   1.000
_cell.length_b   1.000
_cell.length_c   1.000
_cell.angle_alpha   90.00
_cell.angle_beta   90.00
_cell.angle_gamma   90.00
#
_symmetry.space_group_name_H-M   'P 1'
#
loop_
_entity.id
_entity.type
_entity.pdbx_description
1 polymer ?
#
loop_
_entity_poly.entity_id
_entity_poly.type
_entity_poly.pdbx_seq_one_letter_code
_entity_poly.pdbx_strand_id
1 'polypeptide(L)'
;MKPKLVDWLRLSLIALLLTVLTGCEHDQPKGKEVAKGDEAAPFAKHYPIELGDQTINVQLAITPRESEHGLQYRQSLEENEGMLFLYQAPQSMSFWMPNVPINLSIGFFGPQGRLKEIYTMFAYDTNSVGGRSSNLQMALEMREGWYRDHGIGRGAQLNMEQVKAAMRERGADPADYGWVEE
;
A
#
# COMPACT_ATOMS: atom_id res chain seq x y z
N MET A 1 83.61 44.01 -18.79
CA MET A 1 82.58 44.40 -19.79
C MET A 1 81.26 44.53 -19.06
N LYS A 2 80.69 45.75 -19.00
CA LYS A 2 79.27 46.22 -18.89
C LYS A 2 78.15 45.31 -18.25
N PRO A 3 77.07 45.91 -17.69
CA PRO A 3 76.67 45.80 -16.27
C PRO A 3 75.19 45.39 -16.03
N LYS A 4 74.71 45.57 -14.77
CA LYS A 4 73.29 45.81 -14.31
C LYS A 4 72.41 44.56 -14.17
N LEU A 5 71.84 44.17 -13.03
CA LEU A 5 71.07 44.87 -11.97
C LEU A 5 69.96 45.79 -12.51
N VAL A 6 68.73 45.27 -12.57
CA VAL A 6 67.51 46.07 -12.50
C VAL A 6 66.54 45.34 -11.57
N ASP A 7 66.31 46.01 -10.46
CA ASP A 7 65.28 45.77 -9.45
C ASP A 7 63.89 45.66 -10.09
N TRP A 8 63.01 44.82 -9.54
CA TRP A 8 61.60 45.19 -9.38
C TRP A 8 61.17 44.88 -7.94
N LEU A 9 61.58 45.80 -7.08
CA LEU A 9 60.87 46.18 -5.89
C LEU A 9 59.43 46.58 -6.30
N ARG A 10 58.42 45.86 -5.82
CA ARG A 10 57.07 46.42 -5.65
C ARG A 10 56.73 46.40 -4.17
N LEU A 11 56.94 47.56 -3.57
CA LEU A 11 56.28 48.01 -2.34
C LEU A 11 54.77 47.90 -2.47
N SER A 12 54.13 47.40 -1.40
CA SER A 12 52.85 47.86 -0.84
C SER A 12 52.77 47.24 0.55
N LEU A 13 53.23 47.90 1.61
CA LEU A 13 52.38 48.72 2.50
C LEU A 13 50.89 48.42 2.36
N ILE A 14 50.23 47.93 3.43
CA ILE A 14 48.99 48.50 4.00
C ILE A 14 48.51 47.64 5.19
N ALA A 15 48.45 48.34 6.33
CA ALA A 15 47.50 48.31 7.44
C ALA A 15 47.05 47.00 8.12
N LEU A 16 47.41 46.94 9.40
CA LEU A 16 46.61 46.43 10.52
C LEU A 16 45.11 46.77 10.39
N LEU A 17 44.22 45.77 10.46
CA LEU A 17 42.86 45.98 10.96
C LEU A 17 42.33 44.71 11.65
N LEU A 18 42.28 44.77 12.98
CA LEU A 18 41.50 43.88 13.82
C LEU A 18 40.04 44.34 13.72
N THR A 19 39.22 43.58 13.02
CA THR A 19 37.76 43.63 13.16
C THR A 19 37.21 42.22 13.09
N VAL A 20 36.93 41.69 14.28
CA VAL A 20 35.86 40.71 14.54
C VAL A 20 34.63 41.16 13.77
N LEU A 21 33.95 40.24 13.07
CA LEU A 21 32.49 40.23 12.93
C LEU A 21 32.03 38.95 12.18
N THR A 22 31.22 38.18 12.92
CA THR A 22 30.08 37.39 12.44
C THR A 22 30.37 36.33 11.38
N GLY A 23 30.64 35.12 11.85
CA GLY A 23 30.26 33.93 11.11
C GLY A 23 28.75 33.98 10.85
N CYS A 24 28.36 33.84 9.58
CA CYS A 24 27.00 33.44 9.25
C CYS A 24 26.86 31.98 9.68
N GLU A 25 26.45 31.77 10.94
CA GLU A 25 25.89 30.50 11.37
C GLU A 25 24.70 30.24 10.43
N HIS A 26 24.88 29.29 9.51
CA HIS A 26 23.80 28.80 8.68
C HIS A 26 22.79 28.18 9.64
N ASP A 27 21.76 28.97 9.97
CA ASP A 27 20.58 28.51 10.68
C ASP A 27 19.85 27.55 9.75
N GLN A 28 20.35 26.32 9.68
CA GLN A 28 19.61 25.20 9.17
C GLN A 28 18.37 25.12 10.04
N PRO A 29 17.15 25.29 9.49
CA PRO A 29 15.96 25.08 10.28
C PRO A 29 16.09 23.66 10.81
N LYS A 30 16.19 23.53 12.15
CA LYS A 30 16.15 22.24 12.82
C LYS A 30 14.84 21.60 12.39
N GLY A 31 14.89 20.79 11.34
CA GLY A 31 13.84 19.87 10.99
C GLY A 31 13.51 19.16 12.28
N LYS A 32 12.25 19.28 12.73
CA LYS A 32 11.76 18.46 13.83
C LYS A 32 12.22 17.04 13.53
N GLU A 33 13.10 16.54 14.37
CA GLU A 33 13.35 15.13 14.48
C GLU A 33 11.99 14.54 14.84
N VAL A 34 11.29 14.03 13.83
CA VAL A 34 10.02 13.34 14.01
C VAL A 34 10.40 12.11 14.80
N ALA A 35 10.04 12.11 16.08
CA ALA A 35 10.18 10.94 16.93
C ALA A 35 9.64 9.73 16.16
N LYS A 36 10.47 8.69 16.03
CA LYS A 36 10.13 7.42 15.38
C LYS A 36 9.04 6.72 16.21
N GLY A 37 7.79 7.11 15.98
CA GLY A 37 6.59 6.54 16.57
C GLY A 37 5.64 6.11 15.46
N ASP A 38 5.38 4.81 15.39
CA ASP A 38 4.27 4.12 14.71
C ASP A 38 3.86 4.67 13.33
N GLU A 39 4.75 4.52 12.34
CA GLU A 39 4.36 4.67 10.93
C GLU A 39 3.47 3.48 10.52
N ALA A 40 2.34 3.75 9.87
CA ALA A 40 1.44 2.71 9.37
C ALA A 40 2.18 1.73 8.45
N ALA A 41 1.80 0.45 8.52
CA ALA A 41 2.42 -0.60 7.70
C ALA A 41 2.25 -0.31 6.19
N PRO A 42 3.22 -0.72 5.36
CA PRO A 42 3.20 -0.42 3.93
C PRO A 42 2.13 -1.22 3.18
N PHE A 43 1.65 -0.69 2.05
CA PHE A 43 0.69 -1.37 1.17
C PHE A 43 1.15 -2.77 0.72
N ALA A 44 2.46 -2.94 0.50
CA ALA A 44 3.03 -4.21 0.05
C ALA A 44 3.06 -5.31 1.13
N LYS A 45 2.73 -5.00 2.40
CA LYS A 45 2.71 -6.00 3.47
C LYS A 45 1.57 -6.98 3.26
N HIS A 46 1.88 -8.27 3.38
CA HIS A 46 0.88 -9.34 3.42
C HIS A 46 0.50 -9.73 4.85
N TYR A 47 -0.73 -10.19 4.99
CA TYR A 47 -1.33 -10.60 6.25
C TYR A 47 -1.90 -12.01 6.12
N PRO A 48 -1.54 -12.94 7.03
CA PRO A 48 -2.23 -14.22 7.12
C PRO A 48 -3.65 -13.99 7.63
N ILE A 49 -4.65 -14.47 6.90
CA ILE A 49 -6.07 -14.40 7.25
C ILE A 49 -6.67 -15.78 7.04
N GLU A 50 -7.49 -16.23 7.97
CA GLU A 50 -8.27 -17.45 7.83
C GLU A 50 -9.52 -17.20 6.97
N LEU A 51 -9.76 -18.11 6.03
CA LEU A 51 -10.96 -18.20 5.21
C LEU A 51 -11.48 -19.63 5.26
N GLY A 52 -12.50 -19.87 6.08
CA GLY A 52 -12.92 -21.23 6.38
C GLY A 52 -11.81 -22.02 7.09
N ASP A 53 -11.37 -23.11 6.48
CA ASP A 53 -10.27 -23.97 6.98
C ASP A 53 -8.91 -23.66 6.32
N GLN A 54 -8.85 -22.64 5.45
CA GLN A 54 -7.63 -22.23 4.76
C GLN A 54 -7.02 -20.98 5.40
N THR A 55 -5.68 -20.88 5.34
CA THR A 55 -4.97 -19.63 5.62
C THR A 55 -4.51 -19.01 4.30
N ILE A 56 -5.04 -17.84 3.99
CA ILE A 56 -4.63 -17.01 2.85
C ILE A 56 -3.63 -15.95 3.32
N ASN A 57 -2.77 -15.48 2.42
CA ASN A 57 -1.79 -14.45 2.68
C ASN A 57 -2.07 -13.25 1.76
N VAL A 58 -2.70 -12.20 2.30
CA VAL A 58 -3.29 -11.14 1.47
C VAL A 58 -2.67 -9.78 1.71
N GLN A 59 -2.54 -9.00 0.65
CA GLN A 59 -2.42 -7.55 0.80
C GLN A 59 -3.79 -6.92 0.99
N LEU A 60 -3.87 -5.84 1.76
CA LEU A 60 -5.11 -5.08 1.93
C LEU A 60 -5.15 -3.88 0.98
N ALA A 61 -6.22 -3.76 0.20
CA ALA A 61 -6.58 -2.55 -0.50
C ALA A 61 -7.68 -1.82 0.29
N ILE A 62 -7.26 -0.79 1.02
CA ILE A 62 -8.10 -0.03 1.98
C ILE A 62 -8.55 1.30 1.35
N THR A 63 -7.66 1.95 0.59
CA THR A 63 -7.97 3.24 -0.03
C THR A 63 -8.51 3.06 -1.46
N PRO A 64 -9.22 4.06 -2.02
CA PRO A 64 -9.63 4.04 -3.42
C PRO A 64 -8.44 3.86 -4.37
N ARG A 65 -7.31 4.52 -4.08
CA ARG A 65 -6.08 4.42 -4.88
C ARG A 65 -5.49 3.01 -4.86
N GLU A 66 -5.50 2.34 -3.71
CA GLU A 66 -5.05 0.95 -3.59
C GLU A 66 -5.99 0.00 -4.32
N SER A 67 -7.30 0.24 -4.25
CA SER A 67 -8.30 -0.54 -4.98
C SER A 67 -8.15 -0.39 -6.49
N GLU A 68 -7.92 0.83 -6.98
CA GLU A 68 -7.63 1.10 -8.40
C GLU A 68 -6.31 0.44 -8.84
N HIS A 69 -5.29 0.43 -7.98
CA HIS A 69 -4.02 -0.22 -8.28
C HIS A 69 -4.18 -1.73 -8.38
N GLY A 70 -4.89 -2.35 -7.44
CA GLY A 70 -5.19 -3.78 -7.43
C GLY A 70 -3.94 -4.64 -7.64
N LEU A 71 -4.09 -5.69 -8.45
CA LEU A 71 -3.03 -6.63 -8.84
C LEU A 71 -2.38 -6.27 -10.19
N GLN A 72 -2.46 -5.01 -10.65
CA GLN A 72 -1.88 -4.61 -11.93
C GLN A 72 -0.40 -4.98 -12.06
N TYR A 73 -0.01 -5.41 -13.26
CA TYR A 73 1.35 -5.76 -13.66
C TYR A 73 1.99 -7.00 -12.98
N ARG A 74 1.30 -7.68 -12.05
CA ARG A 74 1.82 -8.91 -11.43
C ARG A 74 1.81 -10.07 -12.42
N GLN A 75 2.96 -10.71 -12.59
CA GLN A 75 3.12 -11.84 -13.51
C GLN A 75 2.64 -13.18 -12.92
N SER A 76 2.53 -13.26 -11.60
CA SER A 76 2.08 -14.44 -10.86
C SER A 76 1.60 -14.05 -9.46
N LEU A 77 0.90 -14.98 -8.81
CA LEU A 77 0.62 -14.99 -7.37
C LEU A 77 1.13 -16.32 -6.81
N GLU A 78 1.66 -16.31 -5.59
CA GLU A 78 1.92 -17.55 -4.86
C GLU A 78 0.60 -18.28 -4.53
N GLU A 79 0.69 -19.58 -4.20
CA GLU A 79 -0.46 -20.48 -4.03
C GLU A 79 -1.61 -19.85 -3.22
N ASN A 80 -1.32 -19.32 -2.02
CA ASN A 80 -2.32 -18.71 -1.13
C ASN A 80 -2.25 -17.19 -1.09
N GLU A 81 -1.62 -16.57 -2.08
CA GLU A 81 -1.53 -15.13 -2.16
C GLU A 81 -2.76 -14.53 -2.82
N GLY A 82 -3.19 -13.37 -2.31
CA GLY A 82 -4.26 -12.60 -2.89
C GLY A 82 -4.26 -11.14 -2.47
N MET A 83 -5.33 -10.45 -2.85
CA MET A 83 -5.61 -9.09 -2.40
C MET A 83 -7.04 -8.99 -1.89
N LEU A 84 -7.18 -8.49 -0.67
CA LEU A 84 -8.47 -8.25 -0.01
C LEU A 84 -8.80 -6.76 -0.09
N PHE A 85 -9.84 -6.44 -0.84
CA PHE A 85 -10.39 -5.09 -1.01
C PHE A 85 -11.45 -4.83 0.06
N LEU A 86 -11.31 -3.71 0.76
CA LEU A 86 -12.18 -3.34 1.89
C LEU A 86 -12.90 -2.03 1.57
N TYR A 87 -14.21 -1.99 1.82
CA TYR A 87 -15.03 -0.82 1.54
C TYR A 87 -15.78 -0.36 2.79
N GLN A 88 -15.83 0.97 3.02
CA GLN A 88 -16.40 1.55 4.23
C GLN A 88 -17.89 1.22 4.45
N ALA A 89 -18.66 1.02 3.37
CA ALA A 89 -20.07 0.71 3.45
C ALA A 89 -20.46 -0.43 2.51
N PRO A 90 -21.49 -1.22 2.87
CA PRO A 90 -22.04 -2.23 1.97
C PRO A 90 -22.58 -1.60 0.68
N GLN A 91 -22.22 -2.20 -0.46
CA GLN A 91 -22.52 -1.68 -1.80
C GLN A 91 -22.56 -2.80 -2.84
N SER A 92 -23.04 -2.47 -4.04
CA SER A 92 -22.77 -3.28 -5.24
C SER A 92 -21.31 -3.07 -5.66
N MET A 93 -20.65 -4.13 -6.11
CA MET A 93 -19.24 -4.08 -6.51
C MET A 93 -19.06 -4.56 -7.95
N SER A 94 -18.10 -3.96 -8.64
CA SER A 94 -17.74 -4.30 -10.00
C SER A 94 -16.25 -4.15 -10.20
N PHE A 95 -15.62 -5.17 -10.76
CA PHE A 95 -14.17 -5.25 -10.96
C PHE A 95 -13.85 -5.42 -12.43
N TRP A 96 -12.67 -5.00 -12.85
CA TRP A 96 -12.15 -5.13 -14.21
C TRP A 96 -10.67 -5.47 -14.16
N MET A 97 -10.08 -5.89 -15.28
CA MET A 97 -8.70 -6.40 -15.32
C MET A 97 -7.75 -5.59 -16.23
N PRO A 98 -7.81 -4.23 -16.27
CA PRO A 98 -6.85 -3.48 -17.07
C PRO A 98 -5.45 -3.72 -16.53
N ASN A 99 -4.49 -4.06 -17.40
CA ASN A 99 -3.10 -4.31 -17.04
C ASN A 99 -2.85 -5.48 -16.07
N VAL A 100 -3.80 -6.39 -15.87
CA VAL A 100 -3.60 -7.61 -15.08
C VAL A 100 -3.31 -8.78 -16.03
N PRO A 101 -2.07 -9.31 -16.07
CA PRO A 101 -1.65 -10.28 -17.09
C PRO A 101 -1.98 -11.74 -16.74
N ILE A 102 -2.61 -12.00 -15.58
CA ILE A 102 -2.98 -13.32 -15.09
C ILE A 102 -4.50 -13.41 -14.90
N ASN A 103 -5.06 -14.62 -15.07
CA ASN A 103 -6.45 -14.88 -14.72
C ASN A 103 -6.60 -14.91 -13.20
N LEU A 104 -7.73 -14.42 -12.70
CA LEU A 104 -8.05 -14.37 -11.29
C LEU A 104 -9.41 -15.00 -11.01
N SER A 105 -9.60 -15.41 -9.77
CA SER A 105 -10.92 -15.63 -9.20
C SER A 105 -11.20 -14.57 -8.16
N ILE A 106 -12.39 -13.97 -8.21
CA ILE A 106 -12.84 -12.97 -7.24
C ILE A 106 -13.99 -13.53 -6.41
N GLY A 107 -13.84 -13.47 -5.09
CA GLY A 107 -14.88 -13.77 -4.12
C GLY A 107 -15.45 -12.49 -3.54
N PHE A 108 -16.77 -12.33 -3.56
CA PHE A 108 -17.44 -11.18 -2.94
C PHE A 108 -18.06 -11.55 -1.60
N PHE A 109 -17.80 -10.74 -0.58
CA PHE A 109 -18.19 -11.00 0.80
C PHE A 109 -19.16 -9.93 1.31
N GLY A 110 -20.08 -10.35 2.17
CA GLY A 110 -20.93 -9.43 2.91
C GLY A 110 -20.20 -8.74 4.07
N PRO A 111 -20.87 -7.81 4.78
CA PRO A 111 -20.30 -7.03 5.88
C PRO A 111 -19.70 -7.87 7.01
N GLN A 112 -20.30 -9.03 7.27
CA GLN A 112 -19.83 -9.95 8.32
C GLN A 112 -18.74 -10.92 7.84
N GLY A 113 -18.11 -10.70 6.68
CA GLY A 113 -17.03 -11.57 6.18
C GLY A 113 -17.50 -12.89 5.58
N ARG A 114 -18.79 -13.05 5.29
CA ARG A 114 -19.35 -14.26 4.67
C ARG A 114 -19.26 -14.19 3.15
N LEU A 115 -18.66 -15.20 2.52
CA LEU A 115 -18.56 -15.33 1.06
C LEU A 115 -19.95 -15.52 0.45
N LYS A 116 -20.32 -14.64 -0.47
CA LYS A 116 -21.62 -14.66 -1.15
C LYS A 116 -21.51 -15.14 -2.59
N GLU A 117 -20.49 -14.71 -3.32
CA GLU A 117 -20.42 -14.94 -4.76
C GLU A 117 -18.97 -15.16 -5.18
N ILE A 118 -18.74 -15.97 -6.21
CA ILE A 118 -17.42 -16.21 -6.78
C ILE A 118 -17.55 -16.10 -8.29
N TYR A 119 -16.59 -15.42 -8.92
CA TYR A 119 -16.49 -15.29 -10.37
C TYR A 119 -15.06 -15.49 -10.83
N THR A 120 -14.89 -15.85 -12.11
CA THR A 120 -13.59 -15.84 -12.80
C THR A 120 -13.46 -14.54 -13.57
N MET A 121 -12.26 -13.96 -13.55
CA MET A 121 -11.89 -12.78 -14.32
C MET A 121 -10.67 -13.11 -15.19
N PHE A 122 -10.71 -12.68 -16.45
CA PHE A 122 -9.69 -13.04 -17.44
C PHE A 122 -8.66 -11.95 -17.62
N ALA A 123 -7.41 -12.36 -17.89
CA ALA A 123 -6.30 -11.43 -18.09
C ALA A 123 -6.62 -10.38 -19.17
N TYR A 124 -6.28 -9.12 -18.87
CA TYR A 124 -6.50 -7.94 -19.72
C TYR A 124 -7.96 -7.64 -20.11
N ASP A 125 -8.95 -8.36 -19.56
CA ASP A 125 -10.36 -8.12 -19.88
C ASP A 125 -10.86 -6.84 -19.18
N THR A 126 -11.26 -5.86 -19.98
CA THR A 126 -11.80 -4.59 -19.47
C THR A 126 -13.30 -4.62 -19.27
N ASN A 127 -13.97 -5.75 -19.60
CA ASN A 127 -15.36 -5.95 -19.23
C ASN A 127 -15.48 -6.13 -17.73
N SER A 128 -16.42 -5.40 -17.15
CA SER A 128 -16.67 -5.43 -15.72
C SER A 128 -17.35 -6.73 -15.27
N VAL A 129 -16.81 -7.35 -14.22
CA VAL A 129 -17.41 -8.46 -13.48
C VAL A 129 -18.04 -7.92 -12.20
N GLY A 130 -19.37 -7.83 -12.22
CA GLY A 130 -20.16 -7.29 -11.12
C GLY A 130 -20.76 -8.37 -10.21
N GLY A 131 -20.70 -8.15 -8.90
CA GLY A 131 -21.49 -8.90 -7.94
C GLY A 131 -23.00 -8.62 -8.12
N ARG A 132 -23.83 -9.62 -7.90
CA ARG A 132 -25.29 -9.53 -8.03
C ARG A 132 -25.95 -8.94 -6.79
N SER A 133 -25.37 -9.18 -5.62
CA SER A 133 -25.79 -8.61 -4.34
C SER A 133 -25.40 -7.14 -4.24
N SER A 134 -26.31 -6.31 -3.73
CA SER A 134 -26.03 -4.91 -3.34
C SER A 134 -25.49 -4.77 -1.91
N ASN A 135 -25.38 -5.88 -1.18
CA ASN A 135 -24.89 -5.94 0.20
C ASN A 135 -23.52 -6.65 0.26
N LEU A 136 -22.54 -6.13 -0.48
CA LEU A 136 -21.15 -6.59 -0.48
C LEU A 136 -20.29 -5.52 0.19
N GLN A 137 -19.27 -5.91 0.95
CA GLN A 137 -18.38 -4.93 1.61
C GLN A 137 -16.90 -5.28 1.45
N MET A 138 -16.60 -6.48 0.98
CA MET A 138 -15.24 -6.90 0.69
C MET A 138 -15.21 -7.74 -0.58
N ALA A 139 -14.06 -7.72 -1.25
CA ALA A 139 -13.76 -8.63 -2.36
C ALA A 139 -12.37 -9.22 -2.17
N LEU A 140 -12.19 -10.50 -2.47
CA LEU A 140 -10.90 -11.19 -2.40
C LEU A 140 -10.54 -11.73 -3.77
N GLU A 141 -9.49 -11.16 -4.35
CA GLU A 141 -8.86 -11.69 -5.57
C GLU A 141 -7.80 -12.73 -5.19
N MET A 142 -7.91 -13.90 -5.80
CA MET A 142 -6.95 -15.01 -5.73
C MET A 142 -6.61 -15.45 -7.16
N ARG A 143 -5.59 -16.31 -7.33
CA ARG A 143 -5.34 -16.96 -8.62
C ARG A 143 -6.59 -17.68 -9.14
N GLU A 144 -6.73 -17.79 -10.45
CA GLU A 144 -7.83 -18.54 -11.07
C GLU A 144 -7.97 -19.95 -10.46
N GLY A 145 -9.20 -20.33 -10.12
CA GLY A 145 -9.53 -21.67 -9.64
C GLY A 145 -9.26 -21.89 -8.15
N TRP A 146 -8.59 -20.96 -7.46
CA TRP A 146 -8.19 -21.11 -6.05
C TRP A 146 -9.34 -21.58 -5.15
N TYR A 147 -10.49 -20.92 -5.23
CA TYR A 147 -11.68 -21.24 -4.44
C TYR A 147 -12.15 -22.68 -4.63
N ARG A 148 -12.20 -23.15 -5.89
CA ARG A 148 -12.62 -24.51 -6.22
C ARG A 148 -11.61 -25.52 -5.70
N ASP A 149 -10.33 -25.27 -5.94
CA ASP A 149 -9.25 -26.20 -5.65
C ASP A 149 -9.07 -26.40 -4.13
N HIS A 150 -9.45 -25.41 -3.32
CA HIS A 150 -9.43 -25.46 -1.85
C HIS A 150 -10.80 -25.72 -1.21
N GLY A 151 -11.84 -26.01 -1.99
CA GLY A 151 -13.18 -26.30 -1.46
C GLY A 151 -13.87 -25.11 -0.78
N ILE A 152 -13.40 -23.88 -1.01
CA ILE A 152 -14.00 -22.66 -0.46
C ILE A 152 -15.18 -22.23 -1.32
N GLY A 153 -16.38 -22.37 -0.75
CA GLY A 153 -17.65 -22.02 -1.40
C GLY A 153 -18.45 -20.96 -0.66
N ARG A 154 -19.65 -20.68 -1.19
CA ARG A 154 -20.62 -19.75 -0.55
C ARG A 154 -20.83 -20.12 0.91
N GLY A 155 -20.79 -19.12 1.79
CA GLY A 155 -20.93 -19.32 3.23
C GLY A 155 -19.61 -19.46 3.98
N ALA A 156 -18.48 -19.66 3.29
CA ALA A 156 -17.15 -19.57 3.90
C ALA A 156 -16.95 -18.20 4.56
N GLN A 157 -16.17 -18.18 5.64
CA GLN A 157 -16.11 -17.07 6.58
C GLN A 157 -14.66 -16.58 6.68
N LEU A 158 -14.47 -15.27 6.45
CA LEU A 158 -13.23 -14.59 6.82
C LEU A 158 -13.17 -14.45 8.34
N ASN A 159 -11.99 -14.66 8.90
CA ASN A 159 -11.72 -14.30 10.29
C ASN A 159 -11.64 -12.77 10.40
N MET A 160 -12.74 -12.16 10.82
CA MET A 160 -12.88 -10.71 10.89
C MET A 160 -11.98 -10.07 11.95
N GLU A 161 -11.57 -10.80 12.99
CA GLU A 161 -10.61 -10.30 13.97
C GLU A 161 -9.23 -10.10 13.33
N GLN A 162 -8.80 -11.03 12.49
CA GLN A 162 -7.55 -10.92 11.75
C GLN A 162 -7.61 -9.79 10.71
N VAL A 163 -8.74 -9.62 10.01
CA VAL A 163 -8.97 -8.49 9.09
C VAL A 163 -8.86 -7.16 9.84
N LYS A 164 -9.59 -7.00 10.96
CA LYS A 164 -9.57 -5.77 11.78
C LYS A 164 -8.18 -5.47 12.32
N ALA A 165 -7.44 -6.49 12.79
CA ALA A 165 -6.08 -6.32 13.27
C ALA A 165 -5.13 -5.84 12.15
N ALA A 166 -5.24 -6.43 10.95
CA ALA A 166 -4.44 -6.02 9.79
C ALA A 166 -4.76 -4.58 9.35
N MET A 167 -6.03 -4.17 9.38
CA MET A 167 -6.44 -2.79 9.10
C MET A 167 -5.82 -1.79 10.08
N ARG A 168 -5.84 -2.09 11.39
CA ARG A 168 -5.24 -1.24 12.42
C ARG A 168 -3.74 -1.06 12.19
N GLU A 169 -3.05 -2.13 11.80
CA GLU A 169 -1.63 -2.03 11.48
C GLU A 169 -1.36 -1.15 10.24
N ARG A 170 -2.29 -1.17 9.27
CA ARG A 170 -2.29 -0.26 8.11
C ARG A 170 -2.79 1.16 8.43
N GLY A 171 -3.06 1.47 9.70
CA GLY A 171 -3.50 2.78 10.16
C GLY A 171 -4.97 3.11 9.86
N ALA A 172 -5.78 2.10 9.50
CA ALA A 172 -7.22 2.26 9.29
C ALA A 172 -8.00 1.84 10.55
N ASP A 173 -9.09 2.56 10.85
CA ASP A 173 -9.99 2.21 11.94
C ASP A 173 -11.14 1.34 11.42
N PRO A 174 -11.30 0.08 11.87
CA PRO A 174 -12.46 -0.75 11.52
C PRO A 174 -13.82 -0.13 11.85
N ALA A 175 -13.89 0.80 12.82
CA ALA A 175 -15.13 1.50 13.13
C ALA A 175 -15.65 2.34 11.94
N ASP A 176 -14.76 2.87 11.10
CA ASP A 176 -15.12 3.60 9.86
C ASP A 176 -15.81 2.68 8.82
N TYR A 177 -15.74 1.37 9.01
CA TYR A 177 -16.32 0.33 8.17
C TYR A 177 -17.59 -0.26 8.80
N GLY A 178 -18.01 0.25 9.97
CA GLY A 178 -19.10 -0.32 10.78
C GLY A 178 -18.72 -1.63 11.47
N TRP A 179 -17.41 -1.94 11.59
CA TRP A 179 -16.91 -3.13 12.27
C TRP A 179 -16.36 -2.76 13.64
N VAL A 180 -17.29 -2.54 14.58
CA VAL A 180 -16.96 -2.32 15.98
C VAL A 180 -16.57 -3.64 16.66
N GLU A 181 -15.75 -3.55 17.71
CA GLU A 181 -15.55 -4.67 18.63
C GLU A 181 -16.87 -4.96 19.36
N GLU A 182 -17.19 -6.25 19.55
CA GLU A 182 -18.30 -6.70 20.41
C GLU A 182 -17.93 -6.61 21.90
#